data_AF-A0A1B7W2L4-F1
#
_entry.id   AF-A0A1B7W2L4-F1
#
_cell.length_a   1.000
_cell.length_b   1.000
_cell.length_c   1.000
_cell.angle_alpha   90.00
_cell.angle_beta   90.00
_cell.angle_gamma   90.00
#
_symmetry.space_group_name_H-M   'P 1'
#
loop_
_entity.id
_entity.type
_entity.pdbx_description
1 polymer ?
#
loop_
_entity_poly.entity_id
_entity_poly.type
_entity_poly.pdbx_seq_one_letter_code
_entity_poly.pdbx_strand_id
1 'polypeptide(L)'
;IPPDCEFEYSAPVIKENETRLDGLLTPVNKKTDFPLIFLEAQMQRDQKFYGRYFRGIFSYLEQYETKRSWQGLLIILNNRLDLGSEIPY
;
A
#
# COMPACT_ATOMS: atom_id res chain seq x y z
N ILE A 1 -8.12 3.70 -12.91
CA ILE A 1 -6.86 3.12 -13.45
C ILE A 1 -7.23 2.50 -14.79
N PRO A 2 -6.65 2.95 -15.91
CA PRO A 2 -6.98 2.40 -17.22
C PRO A 2 -6.45 0.94 -17.31
N PRO A 3 -7.11 0.06 -18.09
CA PRO A 3 -6.89 -1.39 -18.07
C PRO A 3 -5.53 -1.84 -18.64
N ASP A 4 -4.83 -0.96 -19.34
CA ASP A 4 -3.48 -1.11 -19.89
C ASP A 4 -2.37 -0.65 -18.92
N CYS A 5 -2.74 -0.32 -17.68
CA CYS A 5 -1.80 0.15 -16.67
C CYS A 5 -1.07 -1.03 -16.00
N GLU A 6 0.20 -1.21 -16.34
CA GLU A 6 1.07 -2.20 -15.71
C GLU A 6 1.76 -1.62 -14.46
N PHE A 7 1.63 -2.34 -13.34
CA PHE A 7 2.32 -2.02 -12.09
C PHE A 7 3.22 -3.17 -11.67
N GLU A 8 4.41 -2.82 -11.17
CA GLU A 8 5.31 -3.71 -10.49
C GLU A 8 5.04 -3.66 -8.99
N TYR A 9 4.78 -4.82 -8.40
CA TYR A 9 4.61 -4.96 -6.96
C TYR A 9 5.96 -5.14 -6.27
N SER A 10 6.16 -4.38 -5.20
CA SER A 10 7.31 -4.48 -4.32
C SER A 10 6.88 -4.28 -2.86
N ALA A 11 7.60 -4.89 -1.91
CA ALA A 11 7.40 -4.65 -0.48
C ALA A 11 8.68 -4.06 0.13
N PRO A 12 8.94 -2.76 -0.09
CA PRO A 12 10.19 -2.14 0.33
C PRO A 12 10.27 -2.03 1.86
N VAL A 13 11.46 -2.34 2.38
CA VAL A 13 11.81 -2.08 3.79
C VAL A 13 12.48 -0.72 3.86
N ILE A 14 11.83 0.24 4.52
CA ILE A 14 12.38 1.57 4.76
C ILE A 14 13.38 1.44 5.92
N LYS A 15 14.68 1.42 5.57
CA LYS A 15 15.79 1.14 6.51
C LYS A 15 15.91 2.14 7.65
N GLU A 16 15.54 3.41 7.45
CA GLU A 16 15.70 4.45 8.48
C GLU A 16 14.76 4.27 9.68
N ASN A 17 13.63 3.57 9.50
CA ASN A 17 12.61 3.42 10.54
C ASN A 17 12.22 1.95 10.80
N GLU A 18 12.94 0.98 10.24
CA GLU A 18 12.57 -0.45 10.18
C GLU A 18 11.10 -0.66 9.77
N THR A 19 10.55 0.30 9.03
CA THR A 19 9.13 0.32 8.68
C THR A 19 9.00 -0.42 7.36
N ARG A 20 8.41 -1.60 7.42
CA ARG A 20 8.06 -2.36 6.23
C ARG A 20 6.72 -1.85 5.72
N LEU A 21 6.69 -1.43 4.46
CA LEU A 21 5.43 -1.24 3.75
C LEU A 21 4.95 -2.62 3.29
N ASP A 22 3.67 -2.91 3.49
CA ASP A 22 3.13 -4.20 3.05
C ASP A 22 3.14 -4.34 1.53
N GLY A 23 2.94 -3.24 0.80
CA GLY A 23 3.09 -3.22 -0.65
C GLY A 23 3.24 -1.82 -1.23
N LEU A 24 3.96 -1.74 -2.34
CA LEU A 24 4.11 -0.58 -3.18
C LEU A 24 4.01 -1.02 -4.64
N LEU A 25 3.01 -0.50 -5.32
CA LEU A 25 2.83 -0.66 -6.75
C LEU A 25 3.48 0.54 -7.45
N THR A 26 4.52 0.26 -8.22
CA THR A 26 5.21 1.26 -9.04
C THR A 26 4.81 1.06 -10.49
N PRO A 27 4.38 2.11 -11.23
CA PRO A 27 4.03 1.96 -12.63
C PRO A 27 5.28 1.54 -13.43
N VAL A 28 5.16 0.46 -14.20
CA VAL A 28 6.27 -0.08 -15.02
C VAL A 28 6.70 0.95 -16.06
N ASN A 29 5.72 1.64 -16.64
CA ASN A 29 5.98 2.69 -17.62
C ASN A 29 6.18 4.05 -16.92
N LYS A 30 7.44 4.49 -16.83
CA LYS A 30 7.83 5.79 -16.27
C LYS A 30 7.29 7.00 -17.06
N LYS A 31 6.87 6.85 -18.32
CA LYS A 31 6.31 7.95 -19.13
C LYS A 31 4.84 8.24 -18.81
N THR A 32 4.15 7.28 -18.20
CA THR A 32 2.78 7.49 -17.74
C THR A 32 2.77 8.25 -16.42
N ASP A 33 1.87 9.20 -16.32
CA ASP A 33 1.67 10.04 -15.12
C ASP A 33 0.88 9.30 -14.03
N PHE A 34 1.02 7.97 -13.99
CA PHE A 34 0.31 7.14 -13.04
C PHE A 34 0.90 7.31 -11.64
N PRO A 35 0.04 7.32 -10.62
CA PRO A 35 0.49 7.49 -9.25
C PRO A 35 1.19 6.23 -8.75
N LEU A 36 2.10 6.41 -7.79
CA LEU A 36 2.54 5.31 -6.93
C LEU A 36 1.36 4.86 -6.06
N ILE A 37 1.14 3.56 -5.92
CA ILE A 37 0.06 3.06 -5.05
C ILE A 37 0.68 2.35 -3.85
N PHE A 38 0.49 2.93 -2.67
CA PHE A 38 0.90 2.34 -1.40
C PHE A 38 -0.20 1.40 -0.93
N LEU A 39 0.10 0.11 -0.88
CA LEU A 39 -0.83 -0.94 -0.50
C LEU A 39 -0.56 -1.37 0.94
N GLU A 40 -1.62 -1.43 1.74
CA GLU A 40 -1.55 -1.95 3.11
C GLU A 40 -2.79 -2.81 3.40
N ALA A 41 -2.56 -3.98 4.00
CA ALA A 41 -3.61 -4.97 4.25
C ALA A 41 -3.80 -5.16 5.75
N GLN A 42 -4.80 -4.50 6.32
CA GLN A 42 -5.09 -4.54 7.75
C GLN A 42 -6.19 -5.56 8.05
N MET A 43 -5.76 -6.74 8.52
CA MET A 43 -6.65 -7.87 8.85
C MET A 43 -7.11 -7.90 10.31
N GLN A 44 -6.54 -7.06 11.18
CA GLN A 44 -6.89 -6.97 12.60
C GLN A 44 -7.14 -5.51 13.01
N ARG A 45 -7.85 -5.26 14.10
CA ARG A 45 -7.98 -3.90 14.62
C ARG A 45 -6.66 -3.48 15.25
N ASP A 46 -5.97 -2.53 14.61
CA ASP A 46 -4.82 -1.83 15.19
C ASP A 46 -5.13 -0.34 15.28
N GLN A 47 -5.16 0.20 16.49
CA GLN A 47 -5.40 1.62 16.73
C GLN A 47 -4.24 2.50 16.24
N LYS A 48 -3.03 1.94 16.13
CA LYS A 48 -1.85 2.63 15.62
C LYS A 48 -1.70 2.49 14.10
N PHE A 49 -2.62 1.79 13.43
CA PHE A 49 -2.59 1.51 12.00
C PHE A 49 -2.34 2.75 11.16
N TYR A 50 -3.24 3.75 11.25
CA TYR A 50 -3.15 4.96 10.46
C TYR A 50 -1.82 5.70 10.70
N GLY A 51 -1.38 5.77 11.95
CA GLY A 51 -0.11 6.38 12.30
C GLY A 51 1.08 5.67 11.65
N ARG A 52 1.10 4.33 11.66
CA ARG A 52 2.15 3.52 11.02
C ARG A 52 2.10 3.64 9.49
N TYR A 53 0.91 3.54 8.90
CA TYR A 53 0.71 3.61 7.45
C TYR A 53 1.11 4.98 6.89
N PHE A 54 0.60 6.08 7.46
CA PHE A 54 0.97 7.42 7.01
C PHE A 54 2.45 7.70 7.24
N ARG A 55 3.03 7.27 8.37
CA ARG A 55 4.49 7.39 8.59
C ARG A 55 5.26 6.67 7.50
N GLY A 56 4.89 5.44 7.15
CA GLY A 56 5.55 4.68 6.08
C GLY A 56 5.49 5.39 4.73
N ILE A 57 4.31 5.91 4.36
CA ILE A 57 4.14 6.69 3.12
C ILE A 57 5.03 7.93 3.14
N PHE A 58 4.95 8.76 4.17
CA PHE A 58 5.71 10.00 4.21
C PHE A 58 7.22 9.76 4.26
N SER A 59 7.68 8.76 5.03
CA SER A 59 9.10 8.37 5.04
C SER A 59 9.57 7.91 3.65
N TYR A 60 8.75 7.17 2.91
CA TYR A 60 9.09 6.80 1.53
C TYR A 60 9.17 8.03 0.61
N LEU A 61 8.17 8.91 0.67
CA LEU A 61 8.12 10.10 -0.17
C LEU A 61 9.31 11.03 0.09
N GLU A 62 9.71 11.17 1.36
CA GLU A 62 10.88 11.93 1.80
C GLU A 62 12.19 11.29 1.32
N GLN A 63 12.36 9.98 1.54
CA GLN A 63 13.59 9.27 1.18
C GLN A 63 13.85 9.23 -0.33
N TYR A 64 12.80 9.13 -1.15
CA TYR A 64 12.91 8.99 -2.60
C TYR A 64 12.59 10.28 -3.38
N GLU A 65 12.38 11.41 -2.71
CA GLU A 65 12.00 12.72 -3.29
C GLU A 65 10.94 12.59 -4.40
N THR A 66 9.88 11.83 -4.13
CA THR A 66 8.90 11.46 -5.16
C THR A 66 8.10 12.68 -5.61
N LYS A 67 8.32 13.14 -6.85
CA LYS A 67 7.54 14.24 -7.47
C LYS A 67 6.25 13.79 -8.16
N ARG A 68 6.03 12.48 -8.28
CA ARG A 68 4.83 11.90 -8.89
C ARG A 68 3.67 11.92 -7.89
N SER A 69 2.44 11.92 -8.41
CA SER A 69 1.26 11.67 -7.59
C SER A 69 1.35 10.30 -6.91
N TRP A 70 0.69 10.16 -5.78
CA TRP A 70 0.59 8.89 -5.06
C TRP A 70 -0.83 8.67 -4.57
N GLN A 71 -1.19 7.41 -4.35
CA GLN A 71 -2.48 6.99 -3.83
C GLN A 71 -2.28 5.93 -2.75
N GLY A 72 -3.09 5.97 -1.70
CA GLY A 72 -3.15 4.92 -0.70
C GLY A 72 -4.26 3.93 -1.04
N LEU A 73 -3.93 2.65 -1.17
CA LEU A 73 -4.88 1.56 -1.27
C LEU A 73 -4.88 0.78 0.04
N LEU A 74 -6.01 0.88 0.74
CA LEU A 74 -6.20 0.21 2.01
C LEU A 74 -7.15 -0.97 1.86
N ILE A 75 -6.67 -2.17 2.18
CA ILE A 75 -7.49 -3.38 2.23
C ILE A 75 -7.77 -3.68 3.70
N ILE A 76 -9.00 -3.41 4.14
CA ILE A 76 -9.45 -3.71 5.50
C ILE A 76 -10.39 -4.92 5.50
N LEU A 77 -10.23 -5.80 6.49
CA LEU A 77 -11.30 -6.72 6.84
C LEU A 77 -12.44 -5.90 7.45
N ASN A 78 -13.57 -5.89 6.77
CA ASN A 78 -14.80 -5.39 7.36
C ASN A 78 -15.41 -6.54 8.16
N ASN A 79 -15.38 -6.46 9.50
CA ASN A 79 -16.04 -7.47 10.35
C ASN A 79 -17.57 -7.57 10.14
N ARG A 80 -18.18 -6.73 9.29
CA ARG A 80 -19.58 -6.87 8.84
C ARG A 80 -19.74 -7.56 7.49
N LEU A 81 -18.68 -7.62 6.68
CA LEU A 81 -18.65 -8.41 5.46
C LEU A 81 -18.00 -9.73 5.84
N ASP A 82 -18.85 -10.74 6.05
CA ASP A 82 -18.44 -12.13 6.30
C ASP A 82 -17.74 -12.70 5.07
N LEU A 83 -16.52 -12.23 4.81
CA LEU A 83 -15.67 -12.67 3.70
C LEU A 83 -14.85 -13.86 4.19
N GLY A 84 -15.56 -14.96 4.38
CA GLY A 84 -15.04 -16.26 4.69
C GLY A 84 -16.21 -17.23 4.64
N SER A 85 -16.29 -18.05 3.60
CA SER A 85 -17.16 -19.22 3.69
C SER A 85 -16.59 -20.08 4.81
N GLU A 86 -17.28 -20.17 5.95
CA GLU A 86 -17.16 -21.29 6.87
C GLU A 86 -17.50 -22.54 6.05
N ILE A 87 -16.50 -23.18 5.45
CA ILE A 87 -16.63 -24.56 5.00
C ILE A 87 -16.13 -25.40 6.17
N PRO A 88 -17.02 -25.98 6.99
CA PRO A 88 -16.60 -26.93 7.99
C PRO A 88 -16.22 -28.21 7.25
N TYR A 89 -14.98 -28.65 7.44
CA TYR A 89 -14.54 -30.01 7.11
C TYR A 89 -14.90 -30.96 8.24
#